data_AF-A0A3M2SWF0-F1
#
_entry.id   AF-A0A3M2SWF0-F1
#
_cell.length_a   1.000
_cell.length_b   1.000
_cell.length_c   1.000
_cell.angle_alpha   90.00
_cell.angle_beta   90.00
_cell.angle_gamma   90.00
#
_symmetry.space_group_name_H-M   'P 1'
#
loop_
_entity.id
_entity.type
_entity.pdbx_description
1 polymer ?
#
loop_
_entity_poly.entity_id
_entity_poly.type
_entity_poly.pdbx_seq_one_letter_code
_entity_poly.pdbx_strand_id
1 'polypeptide(L)'
;MDSVIHSHTKTTNRLYTEPHNPHLHLARGLIHEQLGFPDLASADAYRALSLLESVVDPEECEFHARRRAEAIHEAELASKAAEAAAAAGNRHDTDDEDEDEDDEGTFVPITKPEYDDLIGTVYELLVRSLVSCACFRDAFDFCARGMGLFREAGMDCSVLQGLMGVIKRHYTERRAKLGREDSKEGDVDPRLLSAMGSARRVLYPWNMHEPDRKAPETVRLLNERVGTVAPKCEVKAVALPSLHGSHDKIANADTNAAGPESGDEVSIQLGLFAKEDIPPGEILLRESSLLTATNRLHDDLCDACNTLLPELSAENPPVACENCDDTIFCSRKCHDQAQDLYHGAICGREGLASIGRDIQDPRDKADCLYLLLLGRAMAMAATQGVHPLDLPEVKYIWGDFHDLDSNTNNNDPPTPDQSPPP
;
A
#
# COMPACT_ATOMS: atom_id res chain seq x y z
N MET A 1 19.98 9.81 6.69
CA MET A 1 18.52 9.63 6.68
C MET A 1 17.82 10.88 6.15
N ASP A 2 18.10 12.06 6.71
CA ASP A 2 17.45 13.33 6.32
C ASP A 2 17.56 13.68 4.83
N SER A 3 18.74 13.47 4.22
CA SER A 3 18.93 13.68 2.77
C SER A 3 18.04 12.77 1.89
N VAL A 4 17.84 11.53 2.33
CA VAL A 4 17.00 10.54 1.63
C VAL A 4 15.52 10.90 1.79
N ILE A 5 15.09 11.35 2.98
CA ILE A 5 13.72 11.83 3.24
C ILE A 5 13.42 13.11 2.44
N HIS A 6 14.39 14.02 2.34
CA HIS A 6 14.25 15.22 1.51
C HIS A 6 14.08 14.83 0.03
N SER A 7 14.88 13.88 -0.45
CA SER A 7 14.77 13.36 -1.82
C SER A 7 13.42 12.69 -2.07
N HIS A 8 12.93 11.89 -1.12
CA HIS A 8 11.59 11.30 -1.16
C HIS A 8 10.50 12.37 -1.32
N THR A 9 10.56 13.43 -0.50
CA THR A 9 9.57 14.50 -0.49
C THR A 9 9.59 15.27 -1.82
N LYS A 10 10.79 15.60 -2.32
CA LYS A 10 10.96 16.26 -3.62
C LYS A 10 10.37 15.43 -4.76
N THR A 11 10.69 14.15 -4.84
CA THR A 11 10.18 13.26 -5.89
C THR A 11 8.67 13.07 -5.78
N THR A 12 8.13 12.91 -4.56
CA THR A 12 6.68 12.80 -4.34
C THR A 12 5.95 14.06 -4.79
N ASN A 13 6.48 15.25 -4.50
CA ASN A 13 5.88 16.50 -4.94
C ASN A 13 5.81 16.61 -6.46
N ARG A 14 6.86 16.19 -7.17
CA ARG A 14 6.87 16.15 -8.63
C ARG A 14 5.85 15.18 -9.21
N LEU A 15 5.61 14.05 -8.55
CA LEU A 15 4.60 13.07 -8.99
C LEU A 15 3.17 13.61 -8.93
N TYR A 16 2.86 14.61 -8.11
CA TYR A 16 1.55 15.27 -8.16
C TYR A 16 1.32 16.02 -9.49
N THR A 17 2.39 16.56 -10.09
CA THR A 17 2.33 17.27 -11.37
C THR A 17 2.70 16.41 -12.58
N GLU A 18 3.40 15.29 -12.37
CA GLU A 18 3.88 14.38 -13.42
C GLU A 18 3.53 12.89 -13.11
N PRO A 19 2.25 12.54 -12.89
CA PRO A 19 1.86 11.20 -12.41
C PRO A 19 2.07 10.05 -13.41
N HIS A 20 2.40 10.37 -14.67
CA HIS A 20 2.63 9.40 -15.74
C HIS A 20 4.11 9.33 -16.15
N ASN A 21 5.02 9.85 -15.32
CA ASN A 21 6.45 9.82 -15.58
C ASN A 21 7.10 8.59 -14.92
N PRO A 22 7.46 7.53 -15.68
CA PRO A 22 8.02 6.31 -15.11
C PRO A 22 9.38 6.53 -14.43
N HIS A 23 10.16 7.54 -14.82
CA HIS A 23 11.42 7.86 -14.17
C HIS A 23 11.20 8.28 -12.72
N LEU A 24 10.16 9.06 -12.44
CA LEU A 24 9.86 9.54 -11.09
C LEU A 24 9.38 8.41 -10.18
N HIS A 25 8.55 7.51 -10.71
CA HIS A 25 8.15 6.30 -9.99
C HIS A 25 9.36 5.42 -9.68
N LEU A 26 10.21 5.12 -10.66
CA LEU A 26 11.43 4.35 -10.43
C LEU A 26 12.34 5.01 -9.38
N ALA A 27 12.58 6.32 -9.52
CA ALA A 27 13.41 7.08 -8.58
C ALA A 27 12.85 7.04 -7.15
N ARG A 28 11.53 7.20 -6.97
CA ARG A 28 10.91 7.11 -5.64
C ARG A 28 10.96 5.68 -5.10
N GLY A 29 10.75 4.66 -5.93
CA GLY A 29 10.86 3.27 -5.54
C GLY A 29 12.26 2.89 -5.04
N LEU A 30 13.32 3.37 -5.69
CA LEU A 30 14.71 3.20 -5.23
C LEU A 30 14.95 3.89 -3.87
N ILE A 31 14.34 5.06 -3.65
CA ILE A 31 14.40 5.75 -2.37
C ILE A 31 13.66 4.94 -1.28
N HIS A 32 12.48 4.39 -1.58
CA HIS A 32 11.76 3.51 -0.66
C HIS A 32 12.56 2.27 -0.30
N GLU A 33 13.21 1.63 -1.28
CA GLU A 33 14.10 0.48 -1.03
C GLU A 33 15.26 0.86 -0.10
N GLN A 34 15.90 2.01 -0.34
CA GLN A 34 16.98 2.51 0.51
C GLN A 34 16.52 2.79 1.95
N LEU A 35 15.27 3.21 2.12
CA LEU A 35 14.64 3.43 3.42
C LEU A 35 14.12 2.13 4.07
N GLY A 36 14.28 1.00 3.40
CA GLY A 36 13.86 -0.31 3.88
C GLY A 36 12.37 -0.56 3.73
N PHE A 37 11.67 0.08 2.78
CA PHE A 37 10.24 -0.08 2.49
C PHE A 37 10.02 -0.82 1.15
N PRO A 38 10.26 -2.15 1.10
CA PRO A 38 10.15 -2.92 -0.14
C PRO A 38 8.71 -2.98 -0.67
N ASP A 39 7.71 -2.88 0.19
CA ASP A 39 6.29 -2.82 -0.21
C ASP A 39 6.00 -1.57 -1.05
N LEU A 40 6.45 -0.40 -0.58
CA LEU A 40 6.32 0.85 -1.33
C LEU A 40 7.18 0.84 -2.61
N ALA A 41 8.41 0.32 -2.51
CA ALA A 41 9.30 0.18 -3.67
C ALA A 41 8.70 -0.70 -4.77
N SER A 42 8.05 -1.81 -4.38
CA SER A 42 7.36 -2.70 -5.31
C SER A 42 6.19 -2.01 -6.00
N ALA A 43 5.43 -1.18 -5.28
CA ALA A 43 4.29 -0.45 -5.83
C ALA A 43 4.74 0.59 -6.87
N ASP A 44 5.79 1.36 -6.57
CA ASP A 44 6.36 2.32 -7.51
C ASP A 44 7.01 1.64 -8.72
N ALA A 45 7.73 0.53 -8.52
CA ALA A 45 8.30 -0.24 -9.63
C ALA A 45 7.22 -0.83 -10.54
N TYR A 46 6.14 -1.36 -9.96
CA TYR A 46 4.99 -1.86 -10.73
C TYR A 46 4.29 -0.73 -11.50
N ARG A 47 4.08 0.44 -10.87
CA ARG A 47 3.51 1.60 -11.55
C ARG A 47 4.38 2.08 -12.72
N ALA A 48 5.70 2.11 -12.54
CA ALA A 48 6.63 2.41 -13.62
C ALA A 48 6.55 1.38 -14.76
N LEU A 49 6.49 0.08 -14.43
CA LEU A 49 6.33 -0.99 -15.40
C LEU A 49 5.04 -0.83 -16.23
N SER A 50 3.89 -0.63 -15.58
CA SER A 50 2.61 -0.43 -16.27
C SER A 50 2.60 0.79 -17.17
N LEU A 51 3.26 1.89 -16.79
CA LEU A 51 3.40 3.04 -17.67
C LEU A 51 4.28 2.70 -18.88
N LEU A 52 5.39 1.99 -18.68
CA LEU A 52 6.29 1.59 -19.75
C LEU A 52 5.66 0.61 -20.75
N GLU A 53 4.62 -0.13 -20.37
CA GLU A 53 3.84 -0.96 -21.30
C GLU A 53 3.24 -0.13 -22.44
N SER A 54 2.82 1.13 -22.18
CA SER A 54 2.32 2.05 -23.22
C SER A 54 3.35 2.47 -24.27
N VAL A 55 4.65 2.27 -24.02
CA VAL A 55 5.70 2.53 -25.02
C VAL A 55 5.79 1.39 -26.03
N VAL A 56 5.43 0.18 -25.61
CA VAL A 56 5.46 -1.03 -26.45
C VAL A 56 4.13 -1.26 -27.13
N ASP A 57 3.03 -1.06 -26.40
CA ASP A 57 1.66 -1.24 -26.87
C ASP A 57 0.76 -0.06 -26.43
N PRO A 58 0.84 1.08 -27.14
CA PRO A 58 0.10 2.28 -26.76
C PRO A 58 -1.43 2.12 -26.86
N GLU A 59 -1.92 1.33 -27.82
CA GLU A 59 -3.35 1.24 -28.13
C GLU A 59 -4.15 0.51 -27.04
N GLU A 60 -3.50 -0.38 -26.28
CA GLU A 60 -4.13 -1.13 -25.18
C GLU A 60 -4.03 -0.40 -23.82
N CYS A 61 -3.37 0.76 -23.77
CA CYS A 61 -3.07 1.46 -22.52
C CYS A 61 -3.97 2.69 -22.28
N GLU A 62 -4.67 2.73 -21.16
CA GLU A 62 -5.43 3.92 -20.74
C GLU A 62 -4.51 5.11 -20.41
N PHE A 63 -3.37 4.83 -19.77
CA PHE A 63 -2.40 5.85 -19.34
C PHE A 63 -1.09 5.71 -20.09
N HIS A 64 -0.64 6.80 -20.69
CA HIS A 64 0.58 6.84 -21.51
C HIS A 64 1.76 7.43 -20.75
N ALA A 65 2.92 6.77 -20.85
CA ALA A 65 4.16 7.24 -20.25
C ALA A 65 4.62 8.55 -20.88
N ARG A 66 4.77 9.58 -20.05
CA ARG A 66 5.17 10.93 -20.49
C ARG A 66 5.89 11.69 -19.37
N ARG A 67 6.68 12.67 -19.76
CA ARG A 67 7.44 13.55 -18.84
C ARG A 67 7.45 14.97 -19.34
N ARG A 68 7.77 15.95 -18.48
CA ARG A 68 7.88 17.34 -18.93
C ARG A 68 9.02 17.52 -19.94
N ALA A 69 8.82 18.40 -20.92
CA ALA A 69 9.81 18.78 -21.92
C ALA A 69 10.99 19.53 -21.31
N GLU A 70 10.74 20.38 -20.31
CA GLU A 70 11.76 21.15 -19.56
C GLU A 70 12.77 20.25 -18.83
N ALA A 71 12.35 19.06 -18.39
CA ALA A 71 13.24 18.07 -17.78
C ALA A 71 14.31 17.56 -18.77
N ILE A 72 14.08 17.64 -20.09
CA ILE A 72 15.12 17.41 -21.11
C ILE A 72 16.15 18.51 -21.01
N HIS A 73 15.70 19.77 -20.96
CA HIS A 73 16.60 20.90 -20.99
C HIS A 73 17.48 20.92 -19.73
N GLU A 74 16.90 20.70 -18.54
CA GLU A 74 17.65 20.57 -17.29
C GLU A 74 18.62 19.38 -17.28
N ALA A 75 18.20 18.21 -17.77
CA ALA A 75 19.06 17.02 -17.83
C ALA A 75 20.19 17.15 -18.86
N GLU A 76 19.90 17.77 -20.01
CA GLU A 76 20.91 18.11 -21.02
C GLU A 76 21.88 19.18 -20.51
N LEU A 77 21.38 20.21 -19.81
CA LEU A 77 22.20 21.23 -19.16
C LEU A 77 23.08 20.62 -18.07
N ALA A 78 22.53 19.71 -17.24
CA ALA A 78 23.27 19.01 -16.20
C ALA A 78 24.31 18.04 -16.78
N SER A 79 23.99 17.33 -17.86
CA SER A 79 24.92 16.45 -18.59
C SER A 79 26.05 17.26 -19.23
N LYS A 80 25.72 18.36 -19.93
CA LYS A 80 26.71 19.30 -20.48
C LYS A 80 27.53 19.98 -19.38
N ALA A 81 26.94 20.27 -18.23
CA ALA A 81 27.65 20.82 -17.06
C ALA A 81 28.58 19.79 -16.41
N ALA A 82 28.20 18.50 -16.39
CA ALA A 82 29.06 17.41 -15.91
C ALA A 82 30.25 17.17 -16.86
N GLU A 83 30.01 17.23 -18.18
CA GLU A 83 31.07 17.20 -19.21
C GLU A 83 31.98 18.42 -19.13
N ALA A 84 31.42 19.62 -18.88
CA ALA A 84 32.18 20.85 -18.69
C ALA A 84 32.95 20.89 -17.36
N ALA A 85 32.40 20.31 -16.29
CA ALA A 85 33.07 20.18 -14.99
C ALA A 85 34.30 19.26 -15.05
N ALA A 86 34.29 18.26 -15.94
CA ALA A 86 35.45 17.44 -16.26
C ALA A 86 36.55 18.20 -17.02
N ALA A 87 36.25 19.38 -17.60
CA ALA A 87 37.14 20.17 -18.45
C ALA A 87 37.65 21.50 -17.84
N ALA A 88 37.45 21.70 -16.52
CA ALA A 88 37.99 22.77 -15.66
C ALA A 88 37.10 24.00 -15.37
N GLY A 89 37.03 24.37 -14.07
CA GLY A 89 37.46 25.70 -13.59
C GLY A 89 36.50 26.91 -13.67
N ASN A 90 35.40 26.87 -12.90
CA ASN A 90 34.69 27.99 -12.21
C ASN A 90 34.29 29.28 -13.00
N ARG A 91 32.98 29.58 -13.07
CA ARG A 91 32.29 30.81 -12.55
C ARG A 91 30.80 30.94 -12.95
N HIS A 92 29.94 31.02 -11.93
CA HIS A 92 28.84 31.98 -11.57
C HIS A 92 27.76 32.52 -12.54
N ASP A 93 26.51 32.43 -12.04
CA ASP A 93 25.23 33.21 -12.14
C ASP A 93 24.60 33.60 -13.49
N THR A 94 23.28 33.36 -13.63
CA THR A 94 22.19 34.32 -13.27
C THR A 94 20.77 33.72 -13.38
N ASP A 95 19.91 34.21 -12.48
CA ASP A 95 18.44 34.29 -12.30
C ASP A 95 17.41 33.98 -13.42
N ASP A 96 16.33 33.35 -12.95
CA ASP A 96 14.86 33.50 -13.14
C ASP A 96 14.25 33.99 -14.47
N GLU A 97 13.16 33.34 -14.90
CA GLU A 97 11.81 33.95 -15.01
C GLU A 97 10.74 32.88 -15.37
N ASP A 98 9.63 32.89 -14.62
CA ASP A 98 8.41 32.10 -14.80
C ASP A 98 7.58 32.59 -16.00
N GLU A 99 7.06 31.69 -16.84
CA GLU A 99 5.90 31.96 -17.69
C GLU A 99 4.94 30.75 -17.72
N ASP A 100 3.76 30.94 -17.13
CA ASP A 100 2.60 30.05 -17.21
C ASP A 100 1.91 30.19 -18.58
N GLU A 101 1.94 29.17 -19.45
CA GLU A 101 1.05 29.08 -20.62
C GLU A 101 0.79 27.60 -21.05
N ASP A 102 -0.49 27.19 -20.99
CA ASP A 102 -1.19 26.08 -21.66
C ASP A 102 -0.55 24.68 -21.84
N ASP A 103 -1.10 23.71 -21.09
CA ASP A 103 -0.59 22.37 -20.73
C ASP A 103 -0.60 21.26 -21.84
N GLU A 104 -0.83 21.58 -23.11
CA GLU A 104 -0.78 20.58 -24.20
C GLU A 104 0.62 20.47 -24.86
N GLY A 105 1.51 21.44 -24.65
CA GLY A 105 2.89 21.45 -25.16
C GLY A 105 3.95 21.01 -24.14
N THR A 106 3.58 20.87 -22.87
CA THR A 106 4.53 20.71 -21.75
C THR A 106 5.07 19.29 -21.60
N PHE A 107 4.34 18.28 -22.09
CA PHE A 107 4.68 16.87 -21.91
C PHE A 107 5.08 16.20 -23.21
N VAL A 108 6.16 15.41 -23.15
CA VAL A 108 6.62 14.56 -24.25
C VAL A 108 6.51 13.08 -23.87
N PRO A 109 6.17 12.21 -24.82
CA PRO A 109 6.10 10.77 -24.57
C PRO A 109 7.49 10.22 -24.26
N ILE A 110 7.54 9.16 -23.45
CA ILE A 110 8.78 8.41 -23.21
C ILE A 110 9.18 7.68 -24.48
N THR A 111 10.43 7.86 -24.90
CA THR A 111 10.94 7.27 -26.14
C THR A 111 11.35 5.81 -25.96
N LYS A 112 11.47 5.06 -27.06
CA LYS A 112 11.93 3.67 -27.04
C LYS A 112 13.33 3.51 -26.41
N PRO A 113 14.34 4.36 -26.72
CA PRO A 113 15.63 4.30 -26.04
C PRO A 113 15.52 4.52 -24.52
N GLU A 114 14.72 5.50 -24.08
CA GLU A 114 14.49 5.72 -22.64
C GLU A 114 13.82 4.51 -21.97
N TYR A 115 12.87 3.86 -22.66
CA TYR A 115 12.30 2.60 -22.21
C TYR A 115 13.38 1.52 -22.06
N ASP A 116 14.24 1.35 -23.07
CA ASP A 116 15.27 0.30 -23.08
C ASP A 116 16.30 0.52 -21.94
N ASP A 117 16.59 1.78 -21.61
CA ASP A 117 17.45 2.16 -20.48
C ASP A 117 16.81 1.90 -19.11
N LEU A 118 15.48 2.07 -19.00
CA LEU A 118 14.75 1.96 -17.73
C LEU A 118 14.30 0.53 -17.38
N ILE A 119 13.83 -0.21 -18.37
CA ILE A 119 13.05 -1.44 -18.16
C ILE A 119 13.83 -2.48 -17.35
N GLY A 120 15.16 -2.51 -17.52
CA GLY A 120 16.06 -3.37 -16.78
C GLY A 120 15.95 -3.16 -15.26
N THR A 121 16.22 -1.94 -14.82
CA THR A 121 16.20 -1.54 -13.41
C THR A 121 14.80 -1.67 -12.81
N VAL A 122 13.74 -1.41 -13.59
CA VAL A 122 12.35 -1.58 -13.14
C VAL A 122 12.04 -3.02 -12.77
N TYR A 123 12.37 -3.98 -13.65
CA TYR A 123 12.17 -5.41 -13.35
C TYR A 123 13.00 -5.88 -12.15
N GLU A 124 14.26 -5.45 -12.07
CA GLU A 124 15.13 -5.82 -10.95
C GLU A 124 14.60 -5.29 -9.61
N LEU A 125 14.21 -4.01 -9.55
CA LEU A 125 13.63 -3.41 -8.34
C LEU A 125 12.32 -4.10 -7.95
N LEU A 126 11.43 -4.33 -8.91
CA LEU A 126 10.14 -4.99 -8.66
C LEU A 126 10.33 -6.39 -8.08
N VAL A 127 11.11 -7.24 -8.74
CA VAL A 127 11.33 -8.62 -8.30
C VAL A 127 12.05 -8.67 -6.95
N ARG A 128 13.08 -7.84 -6.76
CA ARG A 128 13.83 -7.78 -5.49
C ARG A 128 12.92 -7.38 -4.35
N SER A 129 12.10 -6.35 -4.55
CA SER A 129 11.15 -5.86 -3.57
C SER A 129 10.07 -6.90 -3.23
N LEU A 130 9.50 -7.58 -4.23
CA LEU A 130 8.52 -8.65 -4.02
C LEU A 130 9.12 -9.84 -3.25
N VAL A 131 10.38 -10.21 -3.53
CA VAL A 131 11.11 -11.22 -2.76
C VAL A 131 11.29 -10.79 -1.30
N SER A 132 11.67 -9.53 -1.06
CA SER A 132 11.80 -8.98 0.30
C SER A 132 10.46 -8.94 1.05
N CYS A 133 9.36 -8.75 0.34
CA CYS A 133 8.00 -8.84 0.89
C CYS A 133 7.51 -10.28 1.07
N ALA A 134 8.26 -11.31 0.64
CA ALA A 134 7.82 -12.71 0.59
C ALA A 134 6.62 -13.00 -0.34
N CYS A 135 6.32 -12.09 -1.28
CA CYS A 135 5.32 -12.28 -2.35
C CYS A 135 5.91 -13.15 -3.48
N PHE A 136 6.31 -14.37 -3.15
CA PHE A 136 7.12 -15.22 -4.02
C PHE A 136 6.42 -15.63 -5.32
N ARG A 137 5.09 -15.75 -5.33
CA ARG A 137 4.33 -16.11 -6.53
C ARG A 137 4.47 -15.01 -7.59
N ASP A 138 4.15 -13.77 -7.23
CA ASP A 138 4.25 -12.64 -8.15
C ASP A 138 5.72 -12.36 -8.51
N ALA A 139 6.63 -12.48 -7.54
CA ALA A 139 8.06 -12.36 -7.80
C ALA A 139 8.54 -13.38 -8.85
N PHE A 140 8.04 -14.62 -8.80
CA PHE A 140 8.39 -15.65 -9.78
C PHE A 140 7.92 -15.28 -11.18
N ASP A 141 6.66 -14.85 -11.32
CA ASP A 141 6.06 -14.51 -12.61
C ASP A 141 6.74 -13.30 -13.25
N PHE A 142 6.95 -12.21 -12.49
CA PHE A 142 7.68 -11.04 -12.99
C PHE A 142 9.15 -11.34 -13.28
N CYS A 143 9.79 -12.20 -12.49
CA CYS A 143 11.18 -12.61 -12.75
C CYS A 143 11.29 -13.42 -14.03
N ALA A 144 10.37 -14.36 -14.27
CA ALA A 144 10.33 -15.13 -15.51
C ALA A 144 10.09 -14.24 -16.73
N ARG A 145 9.14 -13.30 -16.64
CA ARG A 145 8.88 -12.28 -17.67
C ARG A 145 10.12 -11.44 -17.98
N GLY A 146 10.74 -10.85 -16.94
CA GLY A 146 11.93 -10.01 -17.08
C GLY A 146 13.12 -10.75 -17.70
N MET A 147 13.40 -11.99 -17.26
CA MET A 147 14.45 -12.82 -17.87
C MET A 147 14.18 -13.14 -19.34
N GLY A 148 12.92 -13.33 -19.73
CA GLY A 148 12.51 -13.52 -21.12
C GLY A 148 12.84 -12.28 -21.96
N LEU A 149 12.36 -11.13 -21.51
CA LEU A 149 12.61 -9.83 -22.14
C LEU A 149 14.12 -9.54 -22.29
N PHE A 150 14.90 -9.76 -21.22
CA PHE A 150 16.33 -9.45 -21.23
C PHE A 150 17.09 -10.37 -22.19
N ARG A 151 16.69 -11.65 -22.29
CA ARG A 151 17.29 -12.59 -23.23
C ARG A 151 17.04 -12.17 -24.67
N GLU A 152 15.82 -11.73 -24.98
CA GLU A 152 15.45 -11.25 -26.32
C GLU A 152 16.20 -9.96 -26.68
N ALA A 153 16.37 -9.06 -25.71
CA ALA A 153 17.10 -7.80 -25.87
C ALA A 153 18.64 -7.93 -25.75
N GLY A 154 19.17 -9.10 -25.39
CA GLY A 154 20.61 -9.30 -25.16
C GLY A 154 21.17 -8.60 -23.91
N MET A 155 20.31 -8.28 -22.94
CA MET A 155 20.67 -7.63 -21.68
C MET A 155 21.18 -8.64 -20.65
N ASP A 156 22.00 -8.18 -19.70
CA ASP A 156 22.41 -9.01 -18.57
C ASP A 156 21.21 -9.31 -17.65
N CYS A 157 20.97 -10.58 -17.36
CA CYS A 157 19.90 -11.03 -16.46
C CYS A 157 20.44 -11.70 -15.19
N SER A 158 21.71 -11.51 -14.86
CA SER A 158 22.37 -12.12 -13.70
C SER A 158 21.66 -11.85 -12.37
N VAL A 159 21.18 -10.61 -12.16
CA VAL A 159 20.43 -10.20 -10.96
C VAL A 159 19.12 -11.00 -10.85
N LEU A 160 18.33 -11.04 -11.92
CA LEU A 160 17.08 -11.79 -11.97
C LEU A 160 17.31 -13.30 -11.79
N GLN A 161 18.39 -13.85 -12.37
CA GLN A 161 18.76 -15.25 -12.15
C GLN A 161 19.07 -15.54 -10.68
N GLY A 162 19.78 -14.64 -10.00
CA GLY A 162 20.04 -14.72 -8.56
C GLY A 162 18.75 -14.73 -7.75
N LEU A 163 17.83 -13.80 -8.04
CA LEU A 163 16.52 -13.69 -7.38
C LEU A 163 15.65 -14.93 -7.64
N MET A 164 15.63 -15.44 -8.87
CA MET A 164 14.96 -16.70 -9.20
C MET A 164 15.53 -17.88 -8.37
N GLY A 165 16.84 -17.88 -8.12
CA GLY A 165 17.49 -18.83 -7.23
C GLY A 165 16.99 -18.75 -5.78
N VAL A 166 16.78 -17.54 -5.26
CA VAL A 166 16.21 -17.32 -3.91
C VAL A 166 14.79 -17.89 -3.84
N ILE A 167 13.94 -17.57 -4.82
CA ILE A 167 12.55 -18.06 -4.90
C ILE A 167 12.52 -19.60 -4.92
N LYS A 168 13.34 -20.22 -5.77
CA LYS A 168 13.47 -21.68 -5.89
C LYS A 168 13.90 -22.33 -4.58
N ARG A 169 14.88 -21.75 -3.89
CA ARG A 169 15.37 -22.24 -2.60
C ARG A 169 14.25 -22.23 -1.54
N HIS A 170 13.55 -21.11 -1.41
CA HIS A 170 12.44 -20.99 -0.47
C HIS A 170 11.32 -22.00 -0.77
N TYR A 171 10.99 -22.20 -2.05
CA TYR A 171 10.04 -23.23 -2.48
C TYR A 171 10.47 -24.64 -2.03
N THR A 172 11.73 -25.02 -2.27
CA THR A 172 12.26 -26.34 -1.87
C THR A 172 12.29 -26.53 -0.36
N GLU A 173 12.68 -25.52 0.42
CA GLU A 173 12.72 -25.58 1.88
C GLU A 173 11.31 -25.74 2.47
N ARG A 174 10.33 -24.99 1.95
CA ARG A 174 8.92 -25.12 2.36
C ARG A 174 8.35 -26.51 2.04
N ARG A 175 8.67 -27.06 0.87
CA ARG A 175 8.27 -28.41 0.45
C ARG A 175 8.87 -29.49 1.36
N ALA A 176 10.15 -29.36 1.71
CA ALA A 176 10.84 -30.26 2.62
C ALA A 176 10.21 -30.24 4.03
N LYS A 177 9.90 -29.05 4.56
CA LYS A 177 9.19 -28.91 5.85
C LYS A 177 7.81 -29.58 5.86
N LEU A 178 7.15 -29.67 4.72
CA LEU A 178 5.85 -30.34 4.56
C LEU A 178 5.97 -31.85 4.27
N GLY A 179 7.18 -32.42 4.30
CA GLY A 179 7.41 -33.85 4.07
C GLY A 179 7.11 -34.30 2.64
N ARG A 180 7.21 -33.40 1.65
CA ARG A 180 6.96 -33.71 0.24
C ARG A 180 8.24 -33.51 -0.59
N GLU A 181 8.99 -34.59 -0.81
CA GLU A 181 10.28 -34.58 -1.50
C GLU A 181 10.20 -34.86 -3.02
N ASP A 182 9.00 -34.98 -3.59
CA ASP A 182 8.81 -35.49 -4.96
C ASP A 182 9.13 -34.51 -6.11
N SER A 183 9.62 -33.31 -5.83
CA SER A 183 9.88 -32.32 -6.89
C SER A 183 11.25 -32.56 -7.52
N LYS A 184 11.29 -32.79 -8.83
CA LYS A 184 12.55 -32.69 -9.59
C LYS A 184 13.15 -31.30 -9.34
N GLU A 185 14.44 -31.26 -9.08
CA GLU A 185 15.19 -30.02 -8.86
C GLU A 185 14.95 -29.06 -10.04
N GLY A 186 14.33 -27.90 -9.76
CA GLY A 186 14.04 -26.86 -10.75
C GLY A 186 12.60 -26.76 -11.26
N ASP A 187 11.71 -27.72 -10.96
CA ASP A 187 10.28 -27.65 -11.33
C ASP A 187 9.47 -26.97 -10.21
N VAL A 188 9.30 -25.65 -10.33
CA VAL A 188 8.51 -24.83 -9.39
C VAL A 188 7.09 -24.77 -9.92
N ASP A 189 6.12 -25.19 -9.12
CA ASP A 189 4.70 -24.92 -9.37
C ASP A 189 4.36 -23.55 -8.74
N PRO A 190 4.14 -22.48 -9.54
CA PRO A 190 3.90 -21.14 -9.00
C PRO A 190 2.67 -21.08 -8.09
N ARG A 191 1.70 -21.98 -8.28
CA ARG A 191 0.47 -22.08 -7.48
C ARG A 191 0.71 -22.49 -6.03
N LEU A 192 1.90 -22.99 -5.72
CA LEU A 192 2.32 -23.42 -4.39
C LEU A 192 3.24 -22.38 -3.71
N LEU A 193 3.66 -21.33 -4.44
CA LEU A 193 4.36 -20.20 -3.87
C LEU A 193 3.40 -19.33 -3.06
N SER A 194 3.94 -18.56 -2.11
CA SER A 194 3.11 -17.61 -1.35
C SER A 194 2.71 -16.44 -2.25
N ALA A 195 1.41 -16.19 -2.31
CA ALA A 195 0.84 -14.97 -2.87
C ALA A 195 0.92 -13.80 -1.90
N MET A 196 0.88 -14.11 -0.60
CA MET A 196 0.82 -13.13 0.47
C MET A 196 2.17 -13.00 1.14
N GLY A 197 2.56 -11.76 1.36
CA GLY A 197 3.70 -11.38 2.16
C GLY A 197 3.39 -11.25 3.65
N SER A 198 4.30 -10.60 4.36
CA SER A 198 4.11 -10.19 5.76
C SER A 198 3.68 -8.73 5.84
N ALA A 199 2.80 -8.41 6.79
CA ALA A 199 2.46 -7.04 7.12
C ALA A 199 3.21 -6.62 8.39
N ARG A 200 3.73 -5.39 8.40
CA ARG A 200 4.25 -4.74 9.59
C ARG A 200 3.68 -3.35 9.70
N ARG A 201 3.39 -2.91 10.92
CA ARG A 201 2.95 -1.53 11.16
C ARG A 201 4.16 -0.67 11.47
N VAL A 202 4.37 0.36 10.67
CA VAL A 202 5.48 1.30 10.82
C VAL A 202 4.96 2.71 10.66
N LEU A 203 5.50 3.64 11.45
CA LEU A 203 5.25 5.05 11.25
C LEU A 203 6.24 5.59 10.21
N TYR A 204 5.76 5.92 9.01
CA TYR A 204 6.62 6.49 7.99
C TYR A 204 7.17 7.86 8.44
N PRO A 205 8.45 8.17 8.15
CA PRO A 205 9.04 9.46 8.53
C PRO A 205 8.31 10.69 7.97
N TRP A 206 7.57 10.54 6.88
CA TRP A 206 6.76 11.59 6.26
C TRP A 206 5.26 11.52 6.59
N ASN A 207 4.83 10.62 7.48
CA ASN A 207 3.43 10.54 7.87
C ASN A 207 3.08 11.66 8.86
N MET A 208 2.22 12.58 8.44
CA MET A 208 1.72 13.69 9.27
C MET A 208 0.32 13.45 9.84
N HIS A 209 -0.28 12.28 9.61
CA HIS A 209 -1.66 11.96 9.97
C HIS A 209 -1.78 11.06 11.21
N GLU A 210 -0.66 10.59 11.77
CA GLU A 210 -0.69 9.73 12.95
C GLU A 210 -1.22 10.50 14.17
N PRO A 211 -2.34 10.08 14.78
CA PRO A 211 -2.90 10.82 15.91
C PRO A 211 -2.20 10.47 17.22
N ASP A 212 -2.12 11.46 18.12
CA ASP A 212 -1.92 11.18 19.54
C ASP A 212 -3.22 10.64 20.14
N ARG A 213 -3.30 9.31 20.23
CA ARG A 213 -4.43 8.59 20.82
C ARG A 213 -4.56 8.79 22.32
N LYS A 214 -3.49 9.24 22.99
CA LYS A 214 -3.41 9.41 24.44
C LYS A 214 -3.75 10.85 24.86
N ALA A 215 -3.73 11.79 23.92
CA ALA A 215 -4.11 13.17 24.17
C ALA A 215 -5.51 13.26 24.81
N PRO A 216 -5.68 14.04 25.90
CA PRO A 216 -6.98 14.21 26.56
C PRO A 216 -8.11 14.64 25.60
N GLU A 217 -7.78 15.44 24.60
CA GLU A 217 -8.69 15.96 23.58
C GLU A 217 -9.19 14.82 22.68
N THR A 218 -8.30 13.92 22.27
CA THR A 218 -8.63 12.72 21.50
C THR A 218 -9.55 11.79 22.30
N VAL A 219 -9.19 11.51 23.57
CA VAL A 219 -10.01 10.66 24.44
C VAL A 219 -11.38 11.29 24.69
N ARG A 220 -11.47 12.62 24.86
CA ARG A 220 -12.75 13.33 25.00
C ARG A 220 -13.61 13.21 23.74
N LEU A 221 -13.02 13.43 22.56
CA LEU A 221 -13.70 13.30 21.27
C LEU A 221 -14.25 11.87 21.07
N LEU A 222 -13.45 10.85 21.36
CA LEU A 222 -13.87 9.46 21.25
C LEU A 222 -15.01 9.13 22.22
N ASN A 223 -14.94 9.64 23.45
CA ASN A 223 -16.01 9.48 24.43
C ASN A 223 -17.32 10.17 24.04
N GLU A 224 -17.25 11.35 23.41
CA GLU A 224 -18.42 12.03 22.86
C GLU A 224 -19.12 11.18 21.79
N ARG A 225 -18.34 10.61 20.86
CA ARG A 225 -18.86 9.72 19.81
C ARG A 225 -19.41 8.42 20.39
N VAL A 226 -18.66 7.73 21.25
CA VAL A 226 -19.11 6.49 21.91
C VAL A 226 -20.39 6.72 22.71
N GLY A 227 -20.55 7.89 23.36
CA GLY A 227 -21.76 8.24 24.10
C GLY A 227 -23.06 8.15 23.27
N THR A 228 -22.98 8.33 21.95
CA THR A 228 -24.14 8.24 21.05
C THR A 228 -24.55 6.81 20.70
N VAL A 229 -23.61 5.85 20.73
CA VAL A 229 -23.82 4.46 20.25
C VAL A 229 -23.71 3.41 21.36
N ALA A 230 -23.02 3.74 22.46
CA ALA A 230 -22.81 2.93 23.65
C ALA A 230 -22.76 3.84 24.90
N PRO A 231 -23.90 4.40 25.36
CA PRO A 231 -23.94 5.40 26.43
C PRO A 231 -23.38 4.91 27.78
N LYS A 232 -23.42 3.60 28.03
CA LYS A 232 -22.88 2.96 29.23
C LYS A 232 -21.36 2.76 29.20
N CYS A 233 -20.71 3.10 28.09
CA CYS A 233 -19.29 2.86 27.87
C CYS A 233 -18.47 4.16 27.79
N GLU A 234 -17.21 4.07 28.18
CA GLU A 234 -16.18 5.08 27.95
C GLU A 234 -14.93 4.49 27.35
N VAL A 235 -14.22 5.32 26.60
CA VAL A 235 -12.87 5.03 26.13
C VAL A 235 -11.87 5.51 27.17
N LYS A 236 -10.91 4.65 27.55
CA LYS A 236 -9.77 5.00 28.41
C LYS A 236 -8.47 4.56 27.79
N ALA A 237 -7.40 5.32 28.07
CA ALA A 237 -6.04 4.84 27.86
C ALA A 237 -5.65 3.85 28.97
N VAL A 238 -5.06 2.73 28.60
CA VAL A 238 -4.73 1.62 29.48
C VAL A 238 -3.29 1.22 29.23
N ALA A 239 -2.52 1.10 30.31
CA ALA A 239 -1.20 0.49 30.31
C ALA A 239 -1.35 -1.04 30.31
N LEU A 240 -0.97 -1.68 29.20
CA LEU A 240 -0.89 -3.13 29.09
C LEU A 240 0.58 -3.57 28.98
N PRO A 241 0.95 -4.75 29.48
CA PRO A 241 2.27 -5.32 29.22
C PRO A 241 2.50 -5.43 27.70
N SER A 242 3.68 -5.07 27.23
CA SER A 242 4.06 -5.29 25.83
C SER A 242 4.04 -6.78 25.53
N LEU A 243 3.21 -7.18 24.56
CA LEU A 243 3.13 -8.57 24.11
C LEU A 243 4.32 -8.96 23.24
N HIS A 244 4.99 -7.97 22.65
CA HIS A 244 6.18 -8.13 21.82
C HIS A 244 7.38 -7.57 22.58
N GLY A 245 7.94 -8.37 23.48
CA GLY A 245 9.27 -8.08 23.99
C GLY A 245 10.26 -8.10 22.83
N SER A 246 11.15 -7.12 22.76
CA SER A 246 12.29 -7.13 21.84
C SER A 246 12.99 -8.49 21.94
N HIS A 247 12.79 -9.36 20.95
CA HIS A 247 13.34 -10.73 20.93
C HIS A 247 14.89 -10.75 20.95
N ASP A 248 15.53 -9.58 20.76
CA ASP A 248 16.98 -9.45 20.66
C ASP A 248 17.74 -9.32 21.99
N LYS A 249 17.08 -9.32 23.14
CA LYS A 249 17.79 -9.25 24.43
C LYS A 249 18.13 -10.59 25.08
N ILE A 250 17.75 -11.72 24.47
CA ILE A 250 18.00 -13.06 25.05
C ILE A 250 19.34 -13.67 24.57
N ALA A 251 20.02 -13.09 23.57
CA ALA A 251 21.25 -13.70 23.02
C ALA A 251 22.56 -13.31 23.73
N ASN A 252 22.59 -12.31 24.62
CA ASN A 252 23.82 -11.90 25.32
C ASN A 252 23.62 -11.74 26.84
N ALA A 253 23.18 -12.81 27.50
CA ALA A 253 23.24 -12.91 28.95
C ALA A 253 24.59 -13.50 29.40
N ASP A 254 25.67 -12.77 29.13
CA ASP A 254 26.95 -12.94 29.81
C ASP A 254 27.46 -11.54 30.17
N THR A 255 27.10 -11.06 31.37
CA THR A 255 28.00 -10.36 32.31
C THR A 255 27.20 -9.76 33.46
N ASN A 256 27.67 -10.08 34.67
CA ASN A 256 27.21 -9.53 35.93
C ASN A 256 27.33 -7.99 35.93
N ALA A 257 26.20 -7.29 35.79
CA ALA A 257 26.06 -5.92 36.24
C ALA A 257 24.61 -5.72 36.72
N ALA A 258 24.45 -5.61 38.04
CA ALA A 258 23.20 -5.19 38.66
C ALA A 258 22.92 -3.72 38.28
N GLY A 259 22.25 -3.52 37.16
CA GLY A 259 21.55 -2.29 36.79
C GLY A 259 20.06 -2.40 37.17
N PRO A 260 19.33 -1.28 37.29
CA PRO A 260 17.98 -1.29 37.82
C PRO A 260 17.07 -2.10 36.91
N GLU A 261 16.21 -2.89 37.55
CA GLU A 261 15.13 -3.70 37.00
C GLU A 261 14.65 -3.18 35.64
N SER A 262 14.86 -3.98 34.59
CA SER A 262 14.25 -3.77 33.28
C SER A 262 12.73 -3.77 33.48
N GLY A 263 12.15 -2.60 33.69
CA GLY A 263 10.72 -2.44 33.82
C GLY A 263 10.05 -3.06 32.61
N ASP A 264 9.08 -3.94 32.86
CA ASP A 264 8.23 -4.53 31.83
C ASP A 264 7.79 -3.42 30.89
N GLU A 265 8.16 -3.51 29.62
CA GLU A 265 7.81 -2.51 28.63
C GLU A 265 6.29 -2.42 28.54
N VAL A 266 5.72 -1.25 28.79
CA VAL A 266 4.26 -1.05 28.82
C VAL A 266 3.80 -0.43 27.51
N SER A 267 2.89 -1.11 26.81
CA SER A 267 2.16 -0.58 25.65
C SER A 267 0.88 0.12 26.14
N ILE A 268 0.74 1.42 25.85
CA ILE A 268 -0.47 2.18 26.21
C ILE A 268 -1.46 2.10 25.06
N GLN A 269 -2.61 1.49 25.31
CA GLN A 269 -3.66 1.24 24.31
C GLN A 269 -4.98 1.92 24.70
N LEU A 270 -5.90 2.08 23.75
CA LEU A 270 -7.27 2.51 24.05
C LEU A 270 -8.15 1.28 24.32
N GLY A 271 -8.89 1.30 25.42
CA GLY A 271 -9.87 0.27 25.78
C GLY A 271 -11.26 0.85 26.00
N LEU A 272 -12.28 0.01 25.84
CA LEU A 272 -13.68 0.34 26.11
C LEU A 272 -14.09 -0.21 27.49
N PHE A 273 -14.60 0.65 28.36
CA PHE A 273 -14.93 0.34 29.76
C PHE A 273 -16.38 0.67 30.07
N ALA A 274 -17.03 -0.15 30.89
CA ALA A 274 -18.34 0.18 31.44
C ALA A 274 -18.22 1.29 32.50
N LYS A 275 -19.09 2.30 32.42
CA LYS A 275 -19.28 3.36 33.44
C LYS A 275 -20.34 3.01 34.47
N GLU A 276 -21.20 2.05 34.14
CA GLU A 276 -22.31 1.59 34.96
C GLU A 276 -22.60 0.11 34.66
N ASP A 277 -23.40 -0.52 35.53
CA ASP A 277 -23.73 -1.94 35.41
C ASP A 277 -24.54 -2.23 34.13
N ILE A 278 -24.11 -3.26 33.40
CA ILE A 278 -24.77 -3.75 32.20
C ILE A 278 -25.39 -5.13 32.51
N PRO A 279 -26.72 -5.24 32.62
CA PRO A 279 -27.39 -6.50 32.90
C PRO A 279 -27.29 -7.48 31.71
N PRO A 280 -27.39 -8.79 31.97
CA PRO A 280 -27.38 -9.80 30.92
C PRO A 280 -28.48 -9.56 29.87
N GLY A 281 -28.09 -9.62 28.59
CA GLY A 281 -29.00 -9.45 27.45
C GLY A 281 -29.25 -7.99 27.03
N GLU A 282 -28.69 -7.00 27.75
CA GLU A 282 -28.73 -5.61 27.29
C GLU A 282 -27.78 -5.39 26.10
N ILE A 283 -28.21 -4.57 25.14
CA ILE A 283 -27.41 -4.22 23.96
C ILE A 283 -26.43 -3.12 24.36
N LEU A 284 -25.14 -3.47 24.32
CA LEU A 284 -24.05 -2.61 24.75
C LEU A 284 -23.71 -1.50 23.73
N LEU A 285 -23.69 -1.84 22.45
CA LEU A 285 -23.24 -0.99 21.35
C LEU A 285 -24.16 -1.22 20.15
N ARG A 286 -24.59 -0.14 19.49
CA ARG A 286 -25.23 -0.18 18.18
C ARG A 286 -24.47 0.71 17.21
N GLU A 287 -23.70 0.10 16.34
CA GLU A 287 -22.90 0.79 15.32
C GLU A 287 -23.37 0.43 13.92
N SER A 288 -23.21 1.36 12.99
CA SER A 288 -23.38 1.13 11.56
C SER A 288 -22.10 1.58 10.87
N SER A 289 -21.44 0.68 10.15
CA SER A 289 -20.24 0.99 9.37
C SER A 289 -20.60 1.05 7.89
N LEU A 290 -20.08 2.08 7.21
CA LEU A 290 -20.14 2.20 5.74
C LEU A 290 -18.80 1.84 5.08
N LEU A 291 -17.74 1.69 5.88
CA LEU A 291 -16.50 1.09 5.44
C LEU A 291 -16.66 -0.43 5.42
N THR A 292 -17.34 -0.92 4.39
CA THR A 292 -17.62 -2.34 4.19
C THR A 292 -17.34 -2.76 2.74
N ALA A 293 -16.95 -4.01 2.57
CA ALA A 293 -16.75 -4.65 1.27
C ALA A 293 -17.48 -5.99 1.25
N THR A 294 -18.16 -6.28 0.15
CA THR A 294 -18.87 -7.55 -0.06
C THR A 294 -18.87 -7.84 -1.55
N ASN A 295 -18.60 -9.09 -1.92
CA ASN A 295 -18.80 -9.54 -3.28
C ASN A 295 -20.26 -9.96 -3.44
N ARG A 296 -21.09 -9.11 -4.05
CA ARG A 296 -22.54 -9.32 -4.19
C ARG A 296 -22.89 -10.32 -5.30
N LEU A 297 -22.09 -11.35 -5.51
CA LEU A 297 -22.25 -12.27 -6.63
C LEU A 297 -23.61 -12.99 -6.54
N HIS A 298 -24.63 -12.37 -7.16
CA HIS A 298 -26.05 -12.76 -7.22
C HIS A 298 -26.94 -12.48 -6.00
N ASP A 299 -26.50 -11.67 -5.03
CA ASP A 299 -27.31 -11.37 -3.83
C ASP A 299 -27.95 -9.96 -3.87
N ASP A 300 -29.23 -9.88 -3.51
CA ASP A 300 -30.00 -8.63 -3.37
C ASP A 300 -29.63 -7.91 -2.06
N LEU A 301 -28.41 -7.36 -1.98
CA LEU A 301 -27.91 -6.67 -0.79
C LEU A 301 -27.84 -5.15 -0.99
N CYS A 302 -28.17 -4.42 0.07
CA CYS A 302 -28.02 -2.96 0.16
C CYS A 302 -26.56 -2.54 -0.03
N ASP A 303 -26.33 -1.51 -0.84
CA ASP A 303 -24.97 -1.07 -1.15
C ASP A 303 -24.19 -0.51 0.04
N ALA A 304 -24.91 0.05 1.01
CA ALA A 304 -24.37 0.72 2.17
C ALA A 304 -24.14 -0.22 3.37
N CYS A 305 -25.15 -1.02 3.72
CA CYS A 305 -25.15 -1.81 4.96
C CYS A 305 -25.07 -3.33 4.75
N ASN A 306 -25.07 -3.81 3.49
CA ASN A 306 -25.06 -5.23 3.11
C ASN A 306 -26.19 -6.07 3.75
N THR A 307 -27.28 -5.44 4.20
CA THR A 307 -28.51 -6.14 4.58
C THR A 307 -29.32 -6.48 3.32
N LEU A 308 -30.13 -7.54 3.36
CA LEU A 308 -31.07 -7.88 2.28
C LEU A 308 -31.94 -6.67 1.91
N LEU A 309 -32.12 -6.47 0.61
CA LEU A 309 -33.04 -5.49 0.08
C LEU A 309 -34.48 -5.92 0.41
N PRO A 310 -35.36 -4.97 0.79
CA PRO A 310 -36.78 -5.23 0.89
C PRO A 310 -37.37 -5.70 -0.44
N GLU A 311 -38.47 -6.43 -0.40
CA GLU A 311 -39.24 -6.72 -1.61
C GLU A 311 -39.73 -5.41 -2.26
N LEU A 312 -39.84 -5.39 -3.59
CA LEU A 312 -40.35 -4.23 -4.33
C LEU A 312 -41.78 -3.84 -3.94
N SER A 313 -42.55 -4.78 -3.40
CA SER A 313 -43.92 -4.58 -2.88
C SER A 313 -43.99 -4.15 -1.41
N ALA A 314 -42.85 -4.03 -0.72
CA ALA A 314 -42.82 -3.58 0.67
C ALA A 314 -43.31 -2.14 0.80
N GLU A 315 -43.83 -1.77 1.98
CA GLU A 315 -44.24 -0.39 2.29
C GLU A 315 -43.09 0.62 2.09
N ASN A 316 -41.86 0.18 2.39
CA ASN A 316 -40.63 0.92 2.12
C ASN A 316 -39.79 0.11 1.12
N PRO A 317 -39.98 0.32 -0.19
CA PRO A 317 -39.25 -0.42 -1.22
C PRO A 317 -37.77 0.03 -1.27
N PRO A 318 -36.90 -0.76 -1.91
CA PRO A 318 -35.52 -0.39 -2.19
C PRO A 318 -35.42 0.95 -2.93
N VAL A 319 -34.36 1.70 -2.65
CA VAL A 319 -34.05 2.99 -3.28
C VAL A 319 -32.88 2.79 -4.21
N ALA A 320 -33.09 2.95 -5.52
CA ALA A 320 -32.03 2.92 -6.52
C ALA A 320 -31.33 4.28 -6.62
N CYS A 321 -30.04 4.27 -6.97
CA CYS A 321 -29.35 5.49 -7.41
C CYS A 321 -29.83 5.89 -8.82
N GLU A 322 -30.00 7.19 -9.06
CA GLU A 322 -30.52 7.68 -10.36
C GLU A 322 -29.47 7.63 -11.48
N ASN A 323 -28.18 7.62 -11.13
CA ASN A 323 -27.06 7.71 -12.07
C ASN A 323 -26.26 6.41 -12.22
N CYS A 324 -26.73 5.32 -11.60
CA CYS A 324 -26.03 4.03 -11.59
C CYS A 324 -27.04 2.91 -11.88
N ASP A 325 -26.65 1.94 -12.70
CA ASP A 325 -27.55 0.85 -13.10
C ASP A 325 -27.77 -0.17 -11.97
N ASP A 326 -26.72 -0.51 -11.21
CA ASP A 326 -26.74 -1.65 -10.26
C ASP A 326 -26.62 -1.25 -8.78
N THR A 327 -26.68 0.05 -8.46
CA THR A 327 -26.54 0.49 -7.05
C THR A 327 -27.90 0.70 -6.40
N ILE A 328 -28.23 -0.17 -5.45
CA ILE A 328 -29.52 -0.18 -4.74
C ILE A 328 -29.30 -0.17 -3.22
N PHE A 329 -30.14 0.60 -2.52
CA PHE A 329 -30.12 0.74 -1.07
C PHE A 329 -31.41 0.23 -0.44
N CYS A 330 -31.34 -0.34 0.76
CA CYS A 330 -32.54 -0.86 1.45
C CYS A 330 -33.48 0.24 1.98
N SER A 331 -33.02 1.50 2.06
CA SER A 331 -33.81 2.60 2.61
C SER A 331 -33.26 3.95 2.14
N ARG A 332 -34.09 5.00 2.26
CA ARG A 332 -33.65 6.38 1.99
C ARG A 332 -32.49 6.81 2.88
N LYS A 333 -32.47 6.38 4.15
CA LYS A 333 -31.36 6.64 5.07
C LYS A 333 -30.04 6.07 4.54
N CYS A 334 -30.03 4.81 4.09
CA CYS A 334 -28.82 4.19 3.54
C CYS A 334 -28.37 4.85 2.23
N HIS A 335 -29.33 5.23 1.37
CA HIS A 335 -29.03 6.02 0.17
C HIS A 335 -28.34 7.34 0.54
N ASP A 336 -28.96 8.17 1.39
CA ASP A 336 -28.44 9.50 1.71
C ASP A 336 -27.08 9.42 2.43
N GLN A 337 -26.93 8.50 3.39
CA GLN A 337 -25.65 8.27 4.05
C GLN A 337 -24.55 7.82 3.08
N ALA A 338 -24.89 6.95 2.11
CA ALA A 338 -23.94 6.53 1.10
C ALA A 338 -23.50 7.71 0.21
N GLN A 339 -24.44 8.55 -0.23
CA GLN A 339 -24.13 9.75 -1.02
C GLN A 339 -23.15 10.67 -0.29
N ASP A 340 -23.40 10.91 1.01
CA ASP A 340 -22.59 11.81 1.83
C ASP A 340 -21.22 11.22 2.18
N LEU A 341 -21.09 9.89 2.24
CA LEU A 341 -19.90 9.26 2.82
C LEU A 341 -18.99 8.56 1.84
N TYR A 342 -19.45 7.99 0.72
CA TYR A 342 -18.56 7.34 -0.27
C TYR A 342 -19.08 7.34 -1.71
N HIS A 343 -20.39 7.31 -1.92
CA HIS A 343 -20.98 7.07 -3.23
C HIS A 343 -20.80 8.29 -4.14
N GLY A 344 -20.79 9.51 -3.58
CA GLY A 344 -20.60 10.75 -4.34
C GLY A 344 -19.35 10.75 -5.22
N ALA A 345 -18.23 10.16 -4.75
CA ALA A 345 -16.98 10.09 -5.53
C ALA A 345 -17.00 9.04 -6.66
N ILE A 346 -17.83 8.00 -6.56
CA ILE A 346 -17.85 6.85 -7.49
C ILE A 346 -19.12 6.78 -8.35
N CYS A 347 -20.13 7.60 -8.04
CA CYS A 347 -21.40 7.66 -8.73
C CYS A 347 -21.19 7.89 -10.24
N GLY A 348 -21.82 7.05 -11.07
CA GLY A 348 -21.74 7.13 -12.52
C GLY A 348 -20.35 6.86 -13.13
N ARG A 349 -19.37 6.41 -12.34
CA ARG A 349 -18.05 6.05 -12.88
C ARG A 349 -18.06 4.63 -13.43
N GLU A 350 -17.72 4.51 -14.71
CA GLU A 350 -17.57 3.23 -15.40
C GLU A 350 -16.33 2.45 -14.90
N GLY A 351 -16.33 1.13 -15.07
CA GLY A 351 -15.17 0.27 -14.78
C GLY A 351 -14.90 -0.03 -13.30
N LEU A 352 -15.35 0.79 -12.35
CA LEU A 352 -15.10 0.51 -10.92
C LEU A 352 -15.81 -0.77 -10.45
N ALA A 353 -16.97 -1.09 -11.03
CA ALA A 353 -17.74 -2.26 -10.66
C ALA A 353 -17.05 -3.58 -11.04
N SER A 354 -16.16 -3.60 -12.03
CA SER A 354 -15.46 -4.82 -12.48
C SER A 354 -14.24 -5.16 -11.63
N ILE A 355 -13.73 -4.21 -10.83
CA ILE A 355 -12.59 -4.43 -9.94
C ILE A 355 -12.91 -5.60 -8.99
N GLY A 356 -12.03 -6.61 -8.97
CA GLY A 356 -12.17 -7.78 -8.11
C GLY A 356 -13.23 -8.80 -8.55
N ARG A 357 -13.82 -8.68 -9.76
CA ARG A 357 -14.74 -9.70 -10.30
C ARG A 357 -14.01 -10.86 -11.01
N ASP A 358 -12.88 -10.57 -11.67
CA ASP A 358 -12.15 -11.54 -12.52
C ASP A 358 -10.99 -12.24 -11.80
N ILE A 359 -11.30 -12.90 -10.69
CA ILE A 359 -10.30 -13.59 -9.87
C ILE A 359 -9.97 -14.94 -10.49
N GLN A 360 -8.77 -15.03 -11.10
CA GLN A 360 -8.31 -16.23 -11.82
C GLN A 360 -8.14 -17.43 -10.90
N ASP A 361 -7.59 -17.23 -9.70
CA ASP A 361 -7.41 -18.27 -8.70
C ASP A 361 -8.50 -18.20 -7.62
N PRO A 362 -9.37 -19.20 -7.49
CA PRO A 362 -10.42 -19.22 -6.46
C PRO A 362 -9.91 -19.04 -5.03
N ARG A 363 -8.64 -19.36 -4.76
CA ARG A 363 -8.02 -19.21 -3.43
C ARG A 363 -7.81 -17.75 -3.03
N ASP A 364 -7.68 -16.86 -4.00
CA ASP A 364 -7.43 -15.44 -3.80
C ASP A 364 -8.74 -14.63 -3.65
N LYS A 365 -9.90 -15.33 -3.69
CA LYS A 365 -11.23 -14.69 -3.64
C LYS A 365 -11.46 -13.88 -2.37
N ALA A 366 -11.02 -14.40 -1.23
CA ALA A 366 -11.14 -13.70 0.04
C ALA A 366 -10.27 -12.44 0.05
N ASP A 367 -9.09 -12.50 -0.56
CA ASP A 367 -8.11 -11.40 -0.53
C ASP A 367 -8.57 -10.19 -1.35
N CYS A 368 -9.33 -10.40 -2.42
CA CYS A 368 -9.93 -9.31 -3.19
C CYS A 368 -10.90 -8.45 -2.37
N LEU A 369 -11.47 -8.96 -1.27
CA LEU A 369 -12.30 -8.14 -0.39
C LEU A 369 -11.48 -7.02 0.27
N TYR A 370 -10.17 -7.22 0.54
CA TYR A 370 -9.32 -6.16 1.08
C TYR A 370 -9.09 -5.05 0.05
N LEU A 371 -8.93 -5.39 -1.23
CA LEU A 371 -8.84 -4.41 -2.31
C LEU A 371 -10.12 -3.59 -2.42
N LEU A 372 -11.29 -4.25 -2.35
CA LEU A 372 -12.58 -3.56 -2.36
C LEU A 372 -12.77 -2.67 -1.12
N LEU A 373 -12.30 -3.11 0.05
CA LEU A 373 -12.35 -2.32 1.28
C LEU A 373 -11.44 -1.08 1.19
N LEU A 374 -10.25 -1.23 0.62
CA LEU A 374 -9.36 -0.11 0.34
C LEU A 374 -10.00 0.86 -0.66
N GLY A 375 -10.62 0.34 -1.73
CA GLY A 375 -11.39 1.14 -2.69
C GLY A 375 -12.52 1.92 -2.01
N ARG A 376 -13.25 1.29 -1.08
CA ARG A 376 -14.28 1.95 -0.27
C ARG A 376 -13.68 3.07 0.58
N ALA A 377 -12.56 2.84 1.26
CA ALA A 377 -11.89 3.89 2.05
C ALA A 377 -11.45 5.07 1.17
N MET A 378 -10.89 4.82 -0.02
CA MET A 378 -10.51 5.88 -0.96
C MET A 378 -11.73 6.67 -1.46
N ALA A 379 -12.83 5.98 -1.79
CA ALA A 379 -14.08 6.62 -2.15
C ALA A 379 -14.64 7.48 -1.01
N MET A 380 -14.50 7.00 0.24
CA MET A 380 -14.90 7.75 1.42
C MET A 380 -14.10 9.04 1.59
N ALA A 381 -12.78 8.91 1.53
CA ALA A 381 -11.84 10.03 1.62
C ALA A 381 -12.12 11.09 0.55
N ALA A 382 -12.31 10.65 -0.70
CA ALA A 382 -12.60 11.53 -1.83
C ALA A 382 -13.95 12.24 -1.68
N THR A 383 -15.01 11.53 -1.26
CA THR A 383 -16.35 12.11 -1.06
C THR A 383 -16.34 13.16 0.06
N GLN A 384 -15.64 12.87 1.15
CA GLN A 384 -15.58 13.73 2.33
C GLN A 384 -14.52 14.83 2.23
N GLY A 385 -13.66 14.81 1.21
CA GLY A 385 -12.57 15.79 1.03
C GLY A 385 -11.50 15.72 2.13
N VAL A 386 -11.19 14.51 2.63
CA VAL A 386 -10.21 14.28 3.70
C VAL A 386 -9.11 13.33 3.26
N HIS A 387 -7.97 13.33 3.94
CA HIS A 387 -6.95 12.31 3.72
C HIS A 387 -7.47 10.93 4.18
N PRO A 388 -7.16 9.81 3.49
CA PRO A 388 -7.65 8.48 3.89
C PRO A 388 -7.30 8.07 5.32
N LEU A 389 -6.13 8.48 5.82
CA LEU A 389 -5.72 8.23 7.22
C LEU A 389 -6.46 9.10 8.25
N ASP A 390 -7.16 10.14 7.81
CA ASP A 390 -7.98 10.99 8.67
C ASP A 390 -9.44 10.54 8.78
N LEU A 391 -9.85 9.51 8.03
CA LEU A 391 -11.19 8.94 8.12
C LEU A 391 -11.49 8.48 9.56
N PRO A 392 -12.66 8.80 10.12
CA PRO A 392 -13.08 8.36 11.46
C PRO A 392 -12.88 6.86 11.73
N GLU A 393 -13.15 6.03 10.72
CA GLU A 393 -13.08 4.57 10.76
C GLU A 393 -11.63 4.04 10.78
N VAL A 394 -10.67 4.85 10.32
CA VAL A 394 -9.27 4.43 10.11
C VAL A 394 -8.32 5.09 11.12
N LYS A 395 -8.50 6.39 11.37
CA LYS A 395 -7.56 7.24 12.12
C LYS A 395 -7.13 6.65 13.46
N TYR A 396 -8.06 6.04 14.18
CA TYR A 396 -7.84 5.57 15.55
C TYR A 396 -7.58 4.06 15.67
N ILE A 397 -7.43 3.33 14.54
CA ILE A 397 -7.06 1.91 14.57
C ILE A 397 -5.75 1.72 15.36
N TRP A 398 -5.75 0.72 16.25
CA TRP A 398 -4.63 0.37 17.13
C TRP A 398 -3.93 -0.93 16.68
N GLY A 399 -2.71 -1.12 17.18
CA GLY A 399 -1.74 -2.15 16.79
C GLY A 399 -0.33 -1.64 17.08
N ASP A 400 0.54 -2.50 17.59
CA ASP A 400 1.90 -2.13 17.97
C ASP A 400 2.73 -1.74 16.73
N PHE A 401 3.68 -0.81 16.91
CA PHE A 401 4.58 -0.37 15.85
C PHE A 401 5.89 -1.17 15.91
N HIS A 402 6.42 -1.51 14.75
CA HIS A 402 7.80 -1.95 14.62
C HIS A 402 8.71 -0.73 14.48
N ASP A 403 9.81 -0.74 15.22
CA ASP A 403 10.85 0.26 15.07
C ASP A 403 11.51 0.14 13.68
N LEU A 404 11.89 1.29 13.13
CA LEU A 404 12.70 1.35 11.93
C LEU A 404 14.14 0.97 12.29
N ASP A 405 14.47 -0.31 12.20
CA ASP A 405 15.85 -0.77 12.36
C ASP A 405 16.73 -0.09 11.32
N SER A 406 17.53 0.87 11.77
CA SER A 406 18.37 1.71 10.92
C SER A 406 19.61 0.97 10.36
N ASN A 407 19.73 -0.33 10.65
CA ASN A 407 20.94 -1.14 10.45
C ASN A 407 20.70 -2.48 9.75
N THR A 408 19.50 -2.75 9.22
CA THR A 408 19.28 -3.94 8.40
C THR A 408 19.95 -3.77 7.04
N ASN A 409 21.17 -4.29 6.92
CA ASN A 409 21.76 -4.58 5.62
C ASN A 409 20.81 -5.55 4.89
N ASN A 410 20.23 -5.11 3.77
CA ASN A 410 19.33 -5.87 2.88
C ASN A 410 19.97 -7.14 2.25
N ASN A 411 21.11 -7.62 2.76
CA ASN A 411 21.80 -8.81 2.27
C ASN A 411 21.46 -10.09 3.05
N ASP A 412 20.75 -9.99 4.18
CA ASP A 412 20.31 -11.18 4.89
C ASP A 412 18.97 -11.67 4.34
N PRO A 413 18.86 -12.95 3.93
CA PRO A 413 17.59 -13.52 3.51
C PRO A 413 16.59 -13.45 4.66
N PRO A 414 15.28 -13.26 4.38
CA PRO A 414 14.26 -13.26 5.42
C PRO A 414 14.37 -14.57 6.22
N THR A 415 14.58 -14.44 7.53
CA THR A 415 14.67 -15.60 8.41
C THR A 415 13.32 -16.32 8.45
N PRO A 416 13.29 -17.67 8.42
CA PRO A 416 12.06 -18.44 8.26
C PRO A 416 11.07 -18.39 9.45
N ASP A 417 11.32 -17.57 10.47
CA ASP A 417 10.66 -17.67 11.79
C ASP A 417 9.66 -16.54 12.07
N GLN A 418 9.38 -15.68 11.10
CA GLN A 418 8.25 -14.75 11.17
C GLN A 418 6.98 -15.40 10.63
N SER A 419 6.63 -16.58 11.14
CA SER A 419 5.23 -17.02 11.08
C SER A 419 4.43 -16.13 12.04
N PRO A 420 3.30 -15.54 11.62
CA PRO A 420 2.42 -14.87 12.55
C PRO A 420 1.98 -15.88 13.62
N PRO A 421 1.85 -15.48 14.91
CA PRO A 421 1.10 -16.29 15.86
C PRO A 421 -0.34 -16.48 15.34
N PRO A 422 -1.00 -17.58 15.72
CA PRO A 422 -2.31 -17.97 15.19
C PRO A 422 -3.41 -16.91 15.34
#